data_AF-A0A3B9QUJ5-F1
#
_entry.id   AF-A0A3B9QUJ5-F1
#
_cell.length_a   1.000
_cell.length_b   1.000
_cell.length_c   1.000
_cell.angle_alpha   90.00
_cell.angle_beta   90.00
_cell.angle_gamma   90.00
#
_symmetry.space_group_name_H-M   'P 1'
#
loop_
_entity.id
_entity.type
_entity.pdbx_description
1 polymer ?
#
loop_
_entity_poly.entity_id
_entity_poly.type
_entity_poly.pdbx_seq_one_letter_code
_entity_poly.pdbx_strand_id
1 'polypeptide(L)'
;MGTTEVPADPGKIISFSPSFADVFSALGRPVDVEYRTDFYGEPGPWENGDSGETLTYPMTGTPDVEKVAEADPDVIFAGYLPDQATYDRFNQIAPTIATVGSSPMSDDWREATTVAGDILGRSDDAKSLIEDAEQAFTDAMENHPALDGATGTFGQISEQGLAVVTGDADPANVFLTDLGIVIPEEIKATSLDGSRAFISEENTDLLYMWSVGVEAKDVPTTVKGWDQLTPVKNGTAFLADTDAAMAISNPTILSAVWELEQLEDTFAALDDAAESPPGSRPVAADHPCSTAGRIGPMISRHRSVGRPSRTSLDALQNAALTLGLDSFTLAAVAKEVGVAEATVYNYVHSRDELYRGACDRLFAGVDLTPDPATDTGSWMDYMDAVSARVVPLAAAHPGFTEYLFYGPFGPETLRIYSTMVAEVMRRRPELDANAAYFVASRTFMSSLTTASFPHLQDAGTWLRHSVMLGMEQQIDAGNLPHIDGDWSDVLDHDGKPAR
;
A
#
# COMPACT_ATOMS: atom_id res chain seq x y z
N MET A 1 19.14 0.67 14.51
CA MET A 1 20.33 -0.01 13.93
C MET A 1 21.49 -0.17 14.94
N GLY A 2 21.21 -0.48 16.22
CA GLY A 2 22.22 -0.58 17.28
C GLY A 2 22.14 0.53 18.32
N THR A 3 23.24 0.80 19.03
CA THR A 3 23.36 1.85 20.05
C THR A 3 24.39 2.88 19.60
N THR A 4 24.09 4.17 19.78
CA THR A 4 24.98 5.30 19.45
C THR A 4 25.26 6.11 20.71
N GLU A 5 26.53 6.40 20.98
CA GLU A 5 26.90 7.36 22.03
C GLU A 5 26.88 8.78 21.45
N VAL A 6 26.03 9.64 21.99
CA VAL A 6 25.84 11.02 21.53
C VAL A 6 26.36 12.00 22.59
N PRO A 7 27.09 13.07 22.22
CA PRO A 7 27.50 14.10 23.15
C PRO A 7 26.29 14.82 23.76
N ALA A 8 26.37 15.12 25.07
CA ALA A 8 25.39 16.00 25.70
C ALA A 8 25.59 17.44 25.20
N ASP A 9 24.47 18.11 24.91
CA ASP A 9 24.38 19.49 24.39
C ASP A 9 25.30 19.74 23.17
N PRO A 10 25.07 19.06 22.04
CA PRO A 10 25.90 19.19 20.85
C PRO A 10 25.86 20.61 20.26
N GLY A 11 27.02 21.10 19.83
CA GLY A 11 27.20 22.42 19.25
C GLY A 11 26.68 22.53 17.82
N LYS A 12 26.83 21.47 17.00
CA LYS A 12 26.37 21.44 15.60
C LYS A 12 25.47 20.22 15.34
N ILE A 13 24.18 20.47 15.12
CA ILE A 13 23.15 19.44 14.93
C ILE A 13 22.69 19.43 13.47
N ILE A 14 22.75 18.26 12.83
CA ILE A 14 22.17 18.04 11.49
C ILE A 14 21.00 17.07 11.61
N SER A 15 19.86 17.40 11.00
CA SER A 15 18.71 16.50 10.94
C SER A 15 18.21 16.29 9.52
N PHE A 16 17.98 15.02 9.19
CA PHE A 16 17.14 14.52 8.09
C PHE A 16 15.77 14.06 8.58
N SER A 17 15.60 13.92 9.91
CA SER A 17 14.35 13.54 10.53
C SER A 17 13.50 14.79 10.83
N PRO A 18 12.26 14.87 10.32
CA PRO A 18 11.35 15.95 10.65
C PRO A 18 10.97 15.90 12.14
N SER A 19 10.79 14.72 12.72
CA SER A 19 10.46 14.56 14.14
C SER A 19 11.53 15.17 15.05
N PHE A 20 12.81 14.93 14.75
CA PHE A 20 13.88 15.58 15.51
C PHE A 20 13.95 17.08 15.25
N ALA A 21 13.81 17.54 14.00
CA ALA A 21 13.83 18.97 13.68
C ALA A 21 12.77 19.77 14.47
N ASP A 22 11.54 19.27 14.50
CA ASP A 22 10.42 19.87 15.21
C ASP A 22 10.62 19.87 16.72
N VAL A 23 11.08 18.75 17.29
CA VAL A 23 11.36 18.64 18.72
C VAL A 23 12.48 19.57 19.16
N PHE A 24 13.58 19.64 18.41
CA PHE A 24 14.69 20.55 18.70
C PHE A 24 14.22 22.01 18.69
N SER A 25 13.38 22.36 17.71
CA SER A 25 12.72 23.67 17.64
C SER A 25 11.82 23.93 18.84
N ALA A 26 10.93 23.00 19.19
CA ALA A 26 10.02 23.09 20.34
C ALA A 26 10.76 23.21 21.68
N LEU A 27 11.89 22.51 21.81
CA LEU A 27 12.85 22.64 22.93
C LEU A 27 13.77 23.84 22.78
N GLY A 28 13.43 24.85 22.00
CA GLY A 28 14.12 26.14 21.90
C GLY A 28 15.59 26.05 21.47
N ARG A 29 16.00 24.93 20.86
CA ARG A 29 17.33 24.71 20.27
C ARG A 29 17.15 24.10 18.88
N PRO A 30 16.70 24.88 17.88
CA PRO A 30 16.54 24.39 16.52
C PRO A 30 17.83 23.78 15.97
N VAL A 31 17.71 22.83 15.06
CA VAL A 31 18.86 22.20 14.41
C VAL A 31 19.64 23.20 13.57
N ASP A 32 20.95 23.00 13.44
CA ASP A 32 21.82 23.89 12.69
C ASP A 32 21.64 23.74 11.18
N VAL A 33 21.45 22.51 10.72
CA VAL A 33 21.12 22.20 9.33
C VAL A 33 19.99 21.18 9.29
N GLU A 34 18.96 21.52 8.56
CA GLU A 34 17.83 20.64 8.31
C GLU A 34 17.81 20.24 6.83
N TYR A 35 17.78 18.94 6.58
CA TYR A 35 17.68 18.39 5.24
C TYR A 35 16.27 17.89 4.98
N ARG A 36 15.65 18.40 3.92
CA ARG A 36 14.31 18.02 3.47
C ARG A 36 14.34 17.42 2.09
N THR A 37 13.39 16.55 1.78
CA THR A 37 13.18 16.20 0.37
C THR A 37 12.69 17.42 -0.38
N ASP A 38 13.02 17.53 -1.66
CA ASP A 38 12.56 18.62 -2.53
C ASP A 38 11.02 18.69 -2.64
N PHE A 39 10.35 17.55 -2.48
CA PHE A 39 8.89 17.47 -2.41
C PHE A 39 8.31 18.13 -1.15
N TYR A 40 9.02 18.09 -0.02
CA TYR A 40 8.65 18.70 1.27
C TYR A 40 9.60 19.84 1.65
N GLY A 41 10.09 20.60 0.65
CA GLY A 41 11.15 21.59 0.86
C GLY A 41 10.71 22.84 1.63
N GLU A 42 9.41 23.12 1.66
CA GLU A 42 8.82 24.25 2.39
C GLU A 42 8.40 23.80 3.80
N PRO A 43 8.42 24.70 4.81
CA PRO A 43 7.95 24.38 6.16
C PRO A 43 6.45 24.15 6.21
N GLY A 44 6.05 23.13 6.98
CA GLY A 44 4.66 22.86 7.30
C GLY A 44 4.04 23.99 8.14
N PRO A 45 2.70 24.16 8.13
CA PRO A 45 2.02 25.22 8.87
C PRO A 45 2.19 25.17 10.40
N TRP A 46 2.55 24.01 10.95
CA TRP A 46 2.84 23.81 12.38
C TRP A 46 4.25 24.25 12.77
N GLU A 47 5.13 24.44 11.80
CA GLU A 47 6.52 24.80 12.06
C GLU A 47 6.66 26.30 12.32
N ASN A 48 7.53 26.64 13.27
CA ASN A 48 7.86 28.04 13.56
C ASN A 48 8.93 28.62 12.63
N GLY A 49 9.52 27.81 11.74
CA GLY A 49 10.53 28.24 10.77
C GLY A 49 11.90 28.59 11.37
N ASP A 50 12.22 28.08 12.56
CA ASP A 50 13.38 28.49 13.35
C ASP A 50 14.65 27.66 13.09
N SER A 51 14.67 26.75 12.10
CA SER A 51 15.90 26.01 11.76
C SER A 51 17.00 26.93 11.22
N GLY A 52 18.26 26.55 11.47
CA GLY A 52 19.42 27.39 11.12
C GLY A 52 19.58 27.56 9.61
N GLU A 53 19.85 26.46 8.91
CA GLU A 53 19.92 26.37 7.46
C GLU A 53 19.06 25.20 6.97
N THR A 54 18.16 25.45 6.01
CA THR A 54 17.36 24.40 5.37
C THR A 54 17.92 24.07 3.99
N LEU A 55 18.20 22.80 3.75
CA LEU A 55 18.71 22.28 2.48
C LEU A 55 17.77 21.23 1.93
N THR A 56 17.56 21.22 0.61
CA THR A 56 16.73 20.21 -0.05
C THR A 56 17.57 19.18 -0.81
N TYR A 57 17.13 17.92 -0.82
CA TYR A 57 17.67 16.86 -1.67
C TYR A 57 16.56 16.14 -2.46
N PRO A 58 16.84 15.53 -3.62
CA PRO A 58 15.80 14.87 -4.41
C PRO A 58 15.13 13.74 -3.63
N MET A 59 13.79 13.67 -3.64
CA MET A 59 13.03 12.61 -2.96
C MET A 59 13.45 11.19 -3.37
N THR A 60 13.87 11.00 -4.63
CA THR A 60 14.37 9.72 -5.16
C THR A 60 15.90 9.59 -5.11
N GLY A 61 16.58 10.56 -4.51
CA GLY A 61 18.04 10.66 -4.46
C GLY A 61 18.59 10.33 -3.07
N THR A 62 19.91 10.42 -2.95
CA THR A 62 20.59 10.38 -1.65
C THR A 62 21.09 11.78 -1.31
N PRO A 63 21.07 12.17 -0.02
CA PRO A 63 21.74 13.38 0.43
C PRO A 63 23.22 13.40 0.04
N ASP A 64 23.74 14.59 -0.22
CA ASP A 64 25.15 14.83 -0.51
C ASP A 64 25.98 14.64 0.77
N VAL A 65 26.53 13.43 0.93
CA VAL A 65 27.28 13.02 2.13
C VAL A 65 28.53 13.88 2.33
N GLU A 66 29.16 14.33 1.24
CA GLU A 66 30.29 15.24 1.29
C GLU A 66 29.90 16.59 1.90
N LYS A 67 28.73 17.16 1.54
CA LYS A 67 28.23 18.39 2.19
C LYS A 67 27.92 18.22 3.67
N VAL A 68 27.41 17.05 4.06
CA VAL A 68 27.17 16.73 5.47
C VAL A 68 28.48 16.69 6.24
N ALA A 69 29.53 16.12 5.65
CA ALA A 69 30.87 16.09 6.25
C ALA A 69 31.51 17.48 6.31
N GLU A 70 31.32 18.33 5.28
CA GLU A 70 31.81 19.71 5.27
C GLU A 70 31.20 20.58 6.38
N ALA A 71 29.99 20.25 6.83
CA ALA A 71 29.30 20.96 7.90
C ALA A 71 29.84 20.65 9.31
N ASP A 72 30.74 19.66 9.46
CA ASP A 72 31.40 19.26 10.71
C ASP A 72 30.41 19.05 11.89
N PRO A 73 29.42 18.14 11.76
CA PRO A 73 28.41 17.94 12.79
C PRO A 73 28.95 17.24 14.04
N ASP A 74 28.35 17.56 15.19
CA ASP A 74 28.56 16.82 16.44
C ASP A 74 27.61 15.61 16.54
N VAL A 75 26.46 15.66 15.86
CA VAL A 75 25.45 14.60 15.80
C VAL A 75 24.63 14.71 14.51
N ILE A 76 24.20 13.55 13.98
CA ILE A 76 23.33 13.45 12.80
C ILE A 76 22.06 12.67 13.18
N PHE A 77 20.89 13.25 12.96
CA PHE A 77 19.60 12.57 13.05
C PHE A 77 19.17 12.15 11.64
N ALA A 78 19.50 10.92 11.26
CA ALA A 78 19.33 10.42 9.91
C ALA A 78 17.91 9.95 9.58
N GLY A 79 17.10 9.61 10.60
CA GLY A 79 15.78 9.01 10.39
C GLY A 79 15.88 7.67 9.66
N TYR A 80 15.01 7.45 8.66
CA TYR A 80 14.99 6.20 7.90
C TYR A 80 16.27 6.02 7.06
N LEU A 81 16.86 4.84 7.18
CA LEU A 81 18.02 4.43 6.39
C LEU A 81 17.77 3.06 5.74
N PRO A 82 18.13 2.87 4.46
CA PRO A 82 17.81 1.65 3.73
C PRO A 82 18.65 0.45 4.15
N ASP A 83 19.87 0.68 4.66
CA ASP A 83 20.80 -0.37 5.04
C ASP A 83 21.85 0.10 6.06
N GLN A 84 22.54 -0.88 6.65
CA GLN A 84 23.62 -0.66 7.61
C GLN A 84 24.81 0.09 6.99
N ALA A 85 25.10 -0.12 5.70
CA ALA A 85 26.24 0.52 5.04
C ALA A 85 26.04 2.04 4.92
N THR A 86 24.80 2.49 4.74
CA THR A 86 24.43 3.90 4.71
C THR A 86 24.55 4.51 6.10
N TYR A 87 24.08 3.81 7.13
CA TYR A 87 24.30 4.20 8.53
C TYR A 87 25.79 4.34 8.86
N ASP A 88 26.62 3.35 8.49
CA ASP A 88 28.05 3.36 8.77
C ASP A 88 28.77 4.53 8.09
N ARG A 89 28.28 5.03 6.95
CA ARG A 89 28.83 6.22 6.28
C ARG A 89 28.54 7.50 7.06
N PHE A 90 27.30 7.70 7.50
CA PHE A 90 26.97 8.85 8.35
C PHE A 90 27.69 8.77 9.70
N ASN A 91 27.77 7.57 10.28
CA ASN A 91 28.42 7.37 11.58
C ASN A 91 29.96 7.54 11.53
N GLN A 92 30.58 7.52 10.34
CA GLN A 92 31.98 7.92 10.14
C GLN A 92 32.18 9.44 10.18
N ILE A 93 31.13 10.22 9.94
CA ILE A 93 31.16 11.69 10.00
C ILE A 93 30.94 12.13 11.44
N ALA A 94 29.85 11.69 12.06
CA ALA A 94 29.49 12.01 13.44
C ALA A 94 28.54 10.95 14.02
N PRO A 95 28.40 10.84 15.35
CA PRO A 95 27.38 10.00 15.98
C PRO A 95 26.02 10.13 15.28
N THR A 96 25.50 9.02 14.78
CA THR A 96 24.28 9.00 13.97
C THR A 96 23.15 8.29 14.69
N ILE A 97 22.00 8.93 14.76
CA ILE A 97 20.72 8.37 15.23
C ILE A 97 19.87 8.07 14.00
N ALA A 98 19.54 6.80 13.78
CA ALA A 98 18.54 6.37 12.79
C ALA A 98 17.12 6.48 13.40
N THR A 99 16.12 5.85 12.77
CA THR A 99 14.76 5.79 13.33
C THR A 99 14.72 5.30 14.78
N VAL A 100 13.96 6.03 15.62
CA VAL A 100 13.65 5.66 17.01
C VAL A 100 12.18 5.21 17.12
N GLY A 101 11.87 4.32 18.06
CA GLY A 101 10.53 3.74 18.15
C GLY A 101 10.38 2.37 17.52
N SER A 102 9.11 1.95 17.40
CA SER A 102 8.74 0.59 16.98
C SER A 102 8.73 0.41 15.45
N SER A 103 8.63 1.50 14.70
CA SER A 103 8.66 1.49 13.24
C SER A 103 10.11 1.62 12.74
N PRO A 104 10.59 0.73 11.85
CA PRO A 104 11.88 0.93 11.22
C PRO A 104 11.88 2.05 10.18
N MET A 105 10.70 2.52 9.74
CA MET A 105 10.52 3.46 8.64
C MET A 105 10.33 4.91 9.09
N SER A 106 9.99 5.13 10.35
CA SER A 106 9.58 6.44 10.86
C SER A 106 9.87 6.55 12.36
N ASP A 107 10.13 7.77 12.82
CA ASP A 107 10.36 8.05 14.23
C ASP A 107 9.03 8.05 15.01
N ASP A 108 8.99 7.39 16.16
CA ASP A 108 7.97 7.66 17.17
C ASP A 108 8.23 9.05 17.78
N TRP A 109 7.25 9.95 17.67
CA TRP A 109 7.43 11.34 18.10
C TRP A 109 7.64 11.49 19.62
N ARG A 110 7.10 10.60 20.45
CA ARG A 110 7.30 10.60 21.90
C ARG A 110 8.71 10.17 22.24
N GLU A 111 9.20 9.13 21.58
CA GLU A 111 10.58 8.66 21.73
C GLU A 111 11.60 9.69 21.21
N ALA A 112 11.36 10.26 20.03
CA ALA A 112 12.19 11.33 19.49
C ALA A 112 12.24 12.54 20.45
N THR A 113 11.10 12.92 21.04
CA THR A 113 11.01 13.99 22.03
C THR A 113 11.82 13.68 23.29
N THR A 114 11.71 12.46 23.80
CA THR A 114 12.48 11.99 24.97
C THR A 114 13.98 12.01 24.69
N VAL A 115 14.40 11.45 23.54
CA VAL A 115 15.81 11.38 23.14
C VAL A 115 16.41 12.78 22.97
N ALA A 116 15.72 13.71 22.31
CA ALA A 116 16.21 15.07 22.16
C ALA A 116 16.28 15.82 23.51
N GLY A 117 15.27 15.61 24.38
CA GLY A 117 15.26 16.12 25.74
C GLY A 117 16.49 15.67 26.54
N ASP A 118 16.84 14.39 26.47
CA ASP A 118 18.02 13.84 27.13
C ASP A 118 19.32 14.40 26.56
N ILE A 119 19.43 14.51 25.23
CA ILE A 119 20.60 15.09 24.55
C ILE A 119 20.82 16.55 24.97
N LEU A 120 19.76 17.33 25.12
CA LEU A 120 19.83 18.75 25.52
C LEU A 120 19.86 18.96 27.05
N GLY A 121 19.72 17.90 27.86
CA GLY A 121 19.56 18.03 29.31
C GLY A 121 18.26 18.76 29.71
N ARG A 122 17.21 18.65 28.88
CA ARG A 122 15.89 19.26 29.03
C ARG A 122 14.77 18.22 29.18
N SER A 123 15.03 17.10 29.85
CA SER A 123 14.06 15.99 29.97
C SER A 123 12.72 16.40 30.62
N ASP A 124 12.71 17.36 31.55
CA ASP A 124 11.47 17.86 32.16
C ASP A 124 10.61 18.66 31.15
N ASP A 125 11.24 19.44 30.27
CA ASP A 125 10.55 20.20 29.23
C ASP A 125 10.04 19.26 28.14
N ALA A 126 10.86 18.28 27.72
CA ALA A 126 10.46 17.24 26.77
C ALA A 126 9.26 16.44 27.28
N LYS A 127 9.28 16.07 28.56
CA LYS A 127 8.16 15.41 29.21
C LYS A 127 6.90 16.28 29.19
N SER A 128 7.03 17.58 29.49
CA SER A 128 5.88 18.50 29.47
C SER A 128 5.30 18.64 28.07
N LEU A 129 6.13 18.70 27.02
CA LEU A 129 5.66 18.72 25.63
C LEU A 129 4.87 17.46 25.27
N ILE A 130 5.35 16.28 25.68
CA ILE A 130 4.63 15.02 25.45
C ILE A 130 3.28 15.02 26.19
N GLU A 131 3.27 15.43 27.46
CA GLU A 131 2.04 15.50 28.27
C GLU A 131 1.02 16.48 27.65
N ASP A 132 1.46 17.64 27.15
CA ASP A 132 0.60 18.62 26.50
C ASP A 132 0.01 18.08 25.18
N ALA A 133 0.83 17.39 24.37
CA ALA A 133 0.36 16.76 23.13
C ALA A 133 -0.63 15.61 23.41
N GLU A 134 -0.32 14.72 24.36
CA GLU A 134 -1.22 13.63 24.76
C GLU A 134 -2.54 14.15 25.37
N GLN A 135 -2.49 15.28 26.08
CA GLN A 135 -3.69 15.95 26.55
C GLN A 135 -4.56 16.44 25.39
N ALA A 136 -3.98 16.92 24.28
CA ALA A 136 -4.75 17.31 23.10
C ALA A 136 -5.52 16.12 22.47
N PHE A 137 -4.90 14.93 22.39
CA PHE A 137 -5.60 13.71 21.97
C PHE A 137 -6.72 13.32 22.95
N THR A 138 -6.46 13.44 24.25
CA THR A 138 -7.46 13.17 25.29
C THR A 138 -8.64 14.13 25.17
N ASP A 139 -8.38 15.42 25.01
CA ASP A 139 -9.40 16.45 24.86
C ASP A 139 -10.23 16.21 23.58
N ALA A 140 -9.60 15.80 22.48
CA ALA A 140 -10.30 15.44 21.24
C ALA A 140 -11.28 14.28 21.47
N MET A 141 -10.85 13.20 22.15
CA MET A 141 -11.73 12.06 22.49
C MET A 141 -12.84 12.43 23.49
N GLU A 142 -12.58 13.33 24.44
CA GLU A 142 -13.59 13.81 25.39
C GLU A 142 -14.65 14.70 24.71
N ASN A 143 -14.22 15.54 23.76
CA ASN A 143 -15.10 16.42 23.00
C ASN A 143 -15.89 15.67 21.92
N HIS A 144 -15.33 14.59 21.37
CA HIS A 144 -15.92 13.78 20.31
C HIS A 144 -16.04 12.30 20.72
N PRO A 145 -17.03 11.94 21.55
CA PRO A 145 -17.16 10.59 22.09
C PRO A 145 -17.43 9.53 21.02
N ALA A 146 -17.84 9.91 19.79
CA ALA A 146 -18.00 8.96 18.69
C ALA A 146 -16.67 8.44 18.13
N LEU A 147 -15.52 9.02 18.50
CA LEU A 147 -14.20 8.52 18.09
C LEU A 147 -13.89 7.13 18.67
N ASP A 148 -14.26 6.88 19.94
CA ASP A 148 -13.98 5.61 20.62
C ASP A 148 -14.72 4.45 19.94
N GLY A 149 -13.96 3.57 19.29
CA GLY A 149 -14.49 2.42 18.58
C GLY A 149 -15.00 2.70 17.16
N ALA A 150 -14.94 3.94 16.67
CA ALA A 150 -15.23 4.25 15.26
C ALA A 150 -14.22 3.55 14.35
N THR A 151 -14.68 3.08 13.20
CA THR A 151 -13.79 2.51 12.19
C THR A 151 -13.16 3.61 11.35
N GLY A 152 -11.85 3.54 11.10
CA GLY A 152 -11.16 4.55 10.32
C GLY A 152 -9.98 4.02 9.52
N THR A 153 -9.61 4.75 8.48
CA THR A 153 -8.46 4.40 7.64
C THR A 153 -7.79 5.63 7.04
N PHE A 154 -6.48 5.53 6.87
CA PHE A 154 -5.66 6.44 6.09
C PHE A 154 -5.26 5.81 4.76
N GLY A 155 -5.32 6.57 3.66
CA GLY A 155 -4.92 6.07 2.35
C GLY A 155 -4.66 7.14 1.30
N GLN A 156 -4.37 6.69 0.09
CA GLN A 156 -4.31 7.52 -1.11
C GLN A 156 -5.53 7.31 -1.99
N ILE A 157 -6.00 8.39 -2.60
CA ILE A 157 -7.11 8.36 -3.56
C ILE A 157 -6.66 8.87 -4.92
N SER A 158 -7.01 8.13 -5.98
CA SER A 158 -6.72 8.50 -7.37
C SER A 158 -7.85 8.05 -8.29
N GLU A 159 -7.72 8.28 -9.61
CA GLU A 159 -8.66 7.74 -10.60
C GLU A 159 -8.76 6.21 -10.57
N GLN A 160 -7.73 5.53 -10.05
CA GLN A 160 -7.65 4.08 -9.94
C GLN A 160 -8.39 3.53 -8.71
N GLY A 161 -8.83 4.39 -7.79
CA GLY A 161 -9.52 4.01 -6.56
C GLY A 161 -8.75 4.41 -5.30
N LEU A 162 -9.11 3.78 -4.18
CA LEU A 162 -8.55 4.06 -2.86
C LEU A 162 -7.53 2.97 -2.48
N ALA A 163 -6.34 3.39 -2.08
CA ALA A 163 -5.28 2.52 -1.56
C ALA A 163 -4.96 2.88 -0.11
N VAL A 164 -5.37 2.04 0.83
CA VAL A 164 -5.27 2.30 2.28
C VAL A 164 -4.04 1.66 2.90
N VAL A 165 -3.53 2.27 3.96
CA VAL A 165 -2.44 1.76 4.78
C VAL A 165 -2.96 0.66 5.70
N THR A 166 -2.22 -0.44 5.80
CA THR A 166 -2.67 -1.67 6.47
C THR A 166 -1.87 -2.03 7.71
N GLY A 167 -0.63 -1.53 7.84
CA GLY A 167 0.26 -1.87 8.95
C GLY A 167 -0.16 -1.19 10.26
N ASP A 168 -0.29 -1.97 11.34
CA ASP A 168 -0.61 -1.43 12.67
C ASP A 168 0.47 -0.49 13.21
N ALA A 169 1.74 -0.73 12.82
CA ALA A 169 2.88 0.10 13.20
C ALA A 169 3.12 1.29 12.25
N ASP A 170 2.28 1.47 11.21
CA ASP A 170 2.36 2.65 10.37
C ASP A 170 1.95 3.90 11.18
N PRO A 171 2.70 5.02 11.10
CA PRO A 171 2.42 6.19 11.92
C PRO A 171 1.01 6.75 11.79
N ALA A 172 0.41 6.67 10.61
CA ALA A 172 -0.96 7.14 10.40
C ALA A 172 -1.97 6.27 11.15
N ASN A 173 -1.77 4.95 11.14
CA ASN A 173 -2.63 4.02 11.87
C ASN A 173 -2.42 4.14 13.39
N VAL A 174 -1.19 4.41 13.85
CA VAL A 174 -0.89 4.72 15.25
C VAL A 174 -1.61 5.99 15.67
N PHE A 175 -1.54 7.07 14.87
CA PHE A 175 -2.24 8.33 15.13
C PHE A 175 -3.76 8.13 15.27
N LEU A 176 -4.37 7.39 14.35
CA LEU A 176 -5.80 7.06 14.43
C LEU A 176 -6.12 6.21 15.67
N THR A 177 -5.28 5.22 15.99
CA THR A 177 -5.48 4.36 17.17
C THR A 177 -5.33 5.14 18.49
N ASP A 178 -4.44 6.13 18.55
CA ASP A 178 -4.30 7.05 19.69
C ASP A 178 -5.58 7.88 19.95
N LEU A 179 -6.45 8.03 18.94
CA LEU A 179 -7.78 8.65 19.05
C LEU A 179 -8.90 7.65 19.37
N GLY A 180 -8.59 6.38 19.61
CA GLY A 180 -9.58 5.33 19.83
C GLY A 180 -10.24 4.79 18.56
N ILE A 181 -9.80 5.25 17.38
CA ILE A 181 -10.29 4.75 16.09
C ILE A 181 -9.72 3.35 15.83
N VAL A 182 -10.60 2.45 15.42
CA VAL A 182 -10.28 1.07 15.10
C VAL A 182 -10.00 0.95 13.60
N ILE A 183 -8.78 0.53 13.25
CA ILE A 183 -8.47 0.15 11.88
C ILE A 183 -9.21 -1.17 11.55
N PRO A 184 -10.09 -1.20 10.53
CA PRO A 184 -10.85 -2.41 10.19
C PRO A 184 -9.97 -3.63 9.93
N GLU A 185 -10.34 -4.79 10.52
CA GLU A 185 -9.62 -6.06 10.32
C GLU A 185 -9.52 -6.47 8.84
N GLU A 186 -10.52 -6.12 8.02
CA GLU A 186 -10.50 -6.36 6.58
C GLU A 186 -9.36 -5.60 5.88
N ILE A 187 -9.04 -4.39 6.37
CA ILE A 187 -7.92 -3.58 5.87
C ILE A 187 -6.59 -4.21 6.31
N LYS A 188 -6.46 -4.55 7.60
CA LYS A 188 -5.27 -5.22 8.14
C LYS A 188 -4.96 -6.55 7.44
N ALA A 189 -6.00 -7.31 7.10
CA ALA A 189 -5.87 -8.60 6.44
C ALA A 189 -5.49 -8.52 4.95
N THR A 190 -5.48 -7.32 4.34
CA THR A 190 -5.19 -7.15 2.92
C THR A 190 -3.68 -7.07 2.61
N SER A 191 -2.81 -6.93 3.61
CA SER A 191 -1.36 -6.96 3.41
C SER A 191 -0.62 -7.60 4.59
N LEU A 192 0.29 -8.54 4.28
CA LEU A 192 1.10 -9.26 5.27
C LEU A 192 2.38 -8.51 5.67
N ASP A 193 2.78 -7.48 4.92
CA ASP A 193 3.98 -6.67 5.18
C ASP A 193 3.66 -5.21 5.58
N GLY A 194 2.38 -4.86 5.75
CA GLY A 194 1.93 -3.51 6.09
C GLY A 194 1.85 -2.54 4.91
N SER A 195 2.06 -3.02 3.67
CA SER A 195 1.94 -2.22 2.44
C SER A 195 0.49 -1.80 2.13
N ARG A 196 0.34 -0.79 1.27
CA ARG A 196 -0.97 -0.25 0.90
C ARG A 196 -1.81 -1.24 0.10
N ALA A 197 -3.10 -1.30 0.42
CA ALA A 197 -4.07 -2.21 -0.17
C ALA A 197 -5.22 -1.45 -0.84
N PHE A 198 -5.66 -1.92 -2.01
CA PHE A 198 -6.90 -1.42 -2.61
C PHE A 198 -8.10 -2.07 -1.90
N ILE A 199 -8.99 -1.25 -1.33
CA ILE A 199 -10.17 -1.75 -0.62
C ILE A 199 -11.46 -1.34 -1.33
N SER A 200 -12.47 -2.19 -1.23
CA SER A 200 -13.81 -1.86 -1.72
C SER A 200 -14.46 -0.91 -0.71
N GLU A 201 -14.40 0.38 -1.05
CA GLU A 201 -15.03 1.62 -0.60
C GLU A 201 -16.18 1.68 0.46
N GLU A 202 -16.72 0.61 1.04
CA GLU A 202 -18.10 0.68 1.55
C GLU A 202 -18.33 0.74 3.08
N ASN A 203 -17.36 0.44 3.96
CA ASN A 203 -17.66 0.28 5.40
C ASN A 203 -16.59 0.83 6.38
N THR A 204 -16.30 2.12 6.35
CA THR A 204 -15.58 2.80 7.44
C THR A 204 -16.40 3.98 7.95
N ASP A 205 -16.24 4.38 9.20
CA ASP A 205 -16.92 5.54 9.77
C ASP A 205 -16.18 6.84 9.44
N LEU A 206 -14.84 6.82 9.46
CA LEU A 206 -13.97 7.93 9.06
C LEU A 206 -13.06 7.52 7.90
N LEU A 207 -12.93 8.39 6.90
CA LEU A 207 -12.08 8.16 5.73
C LEU A 207 -11.08 9.31 5.55
N TYR A 208 -9.81 9.08 5.85
CA TYR A 208 -8.74 10.05 5.66
C TYR A 208 -7.96 9.72 4.37
N MET A 209 -8.05 10.57 3.34
CA MET A 209 -7.44 10.30 2.04
C MET A 209 -6.54 11.43 1.56
N TRP A 210 -5.35 11.06 1.08
CA TRP A 210 -4.48 11.95 0.34
C TRP A 210 -4.67 11.77 -1.18
N SER A 211 -4.98 12.84 -1.91
CA SER A 211 -5.18 12.77 -3.36
C SER A 211 -3.86 12.67 -4.13
N VAL A 212 -3.73 11.66 -5.00
CA VAL A 212 -2.55 11.46 -5.84
C VAL A 212 -2.94 11.38 -7.31
N GLY A 213 -2.25 12.17 -8.15
CA GLY A 213 -2.52 12.24 -9.58
C GLY A 213 -3.83 12.95 -9.95
N VAL A 214 -4.57 13.43 -8.95
CA VAL A 214 -5.78 14.25 -9.06
C VAL A 214 -5.70 15.32 -7.98
N GLU A 215 -6.08 16.55 -8.30
CA GLU A 215 -6.20 17.61 -7.29
C GLU A 215 -7.33 17.30 -6.31
N ALA A 216 -7.15 17.54 -5.01
CA ALA A 216 -8.15 17.23 -3.99
C ALA A 216 -9.56 17.79 -4.32
N LYS A 217 -9.64 19.01 -4.85
CA LYS A 217 -10.90 19.65 -5.28
C LYS A 217 -11.61 18.92 -6.43
N ASP A 218 -10.88 18.15 -7.24
CA ASP A 218 -11.39 17.47 -8.43
C ASP A 218 -11.76 16.01 -8.12
N VAL A 219 -11.30 15.46 -7.00
CA VAL A 219 -11.65 14.11 -6.51
C VAL A 219 -13.16 13.83 -6.58
N PRO A 220 -14.07 14.72 -6.11
CA PRO A 220 -15.51 14.46 -6.18
C PRO A 220 -16.09 14.28 -7.57
N THR A 221 -15.40 14.79 -8.60
CA THR A 221 -15.84 14.69 -10.00
C THR A 221 -15.11 13.62 -10.78
N THR A 222 -13.89 13.28 -10.38
CA THR A 222 -12.99 12.39 -11.12
C THR A 222 -13.06 10.96 -10.60
N VAL A 223 -13.21 10.79 -9.27
CA VAL A 223 -13.28 9.46 -8.65
C VAL A 223 -14.70 8.94 -8.69
N LYS A 224 -14.90 7.88 -9.48
CA LYS A 224 -16.22 7.29 -9.70
C LYS A 224 -16.71 6.61 -8.41
N GLY A 225 -17.87 7.01 -7.93
CA GLY A 225 -18.46 6.44 -6.71
C GLY A 225 -18.11 7.21 -5.44
N TRP A 226 -17.28 8.26 -5.52
CA TRP A 226 -16.95 9.12 -4.38
C TRP A 226 -18.19 9.64 -3.64
N ASP A 227 -19.20 10.12 -4.38
CA ASP A 227 -20.45 10.61 -3.80
C ASP A 227 -21.34 9.51 -3.19
N GLN A 228 -21.02 8.23 -3.43
CA GLN A 228 -21.72 7.09 -2.88
C GLN A 228 -21.14 6.56 -1.57
N LEU A 229 -19.91 6.94 -1.22
CA LEU A 229 -19.25 6.50 0.00
C LEU A 229 -20.02 6.97 1.24
N THR A 230 -20.18 6.06 2.21
CA THR A 230 -20.83 6.39 3.48
C THR A 230 -20.12 7.54 4.20
N PRO A 231 -18.78 7.54 4.34
CA PRO A 231 -18.06 8.68 4.92
C PRO A 231 -18.31 10.01 4.20
N VAL A 232 -18.37 10.00 2.87
CA VAL A 232 -18.63 11.22 2.09
C VAL A 232 -20.05 11.74 2.31
N LYS A 233 -21.04 10.84 2.42
CA LYS A 233 -22.43 11.22 2.72
C LYS A 233 -22.60 11.77 4.14
N ASN A 234 -21.81 11.25 5.08
CA ASN A 234 -21.85 11.65 6.47
C ASN A 234 -20.98 12.88 6.77
N GLY A 235 -20.13 13.32 5.83
CA GLY A 235 -19.18 14.40 6.06
C GLY A 235 -17.92 13.97 6.84
N THR A 236 -17.72 12.66 7.02
CA THR A 236 -16.58 12.07 7.75
C THR A 236 -15.45 11.61 6.82
N ALA A 237 -15.44 12.11 5.59
CA ALA A 237 -14.35 11.94 4.64
C ALA A 237 -13.47 13.19 4.62
N PHE A 238 -12.24 13.06 5.10
CA PHE A 238 -11.23 14.11 5.07
C PHE A 238 -10.32 13.92 3.86
N LEU A 239 -10.32 14.90 2.94
CA LEU A 239 -9.40 14.96 1.81
C LEU A 239 -8.20 15.82 2.19
N ALA A 240 -7.10 15.18 2.56
CA ALA A 240 -5.87 15.83 2.96
C ALA A 240 -5.22 16.56 1.79
N ASP A 241 -4.79 17.80 2.05
CA ASP A 241 -3.80 18.48 1.21
C ASP A 241 -2.40 17.91 1.47
N THR A 242 -1.38 18.53 0.87
CA THR A 242 0.00 18.08 1.02
C THR A 242 0.51 18.18 2.46
N ASP A 243 0.10 19.21 3.20
CA ASP A 243 0.56 19.46 4.57
C ASP A 243 -0.06 18.44 5.53
N ALA A 244 -1.37 18.22 5.44
CA ALA A 244 -2.07 17.21 6.23
C ALA A 244 -1.63 15.78 5.87
N ALA A 245 -1.35 15.50 4.60
CA ALA A 245 -0.81 14.21 4.21
C ALA A 245 0.59 13.97 4.78
N MET A 246 1.43 15.01 4.84
CA MET A 246 2.75 14.96 5.45
C MET A 246 2.66 14.74 6.97
N ALA A 247 1.83 15.53 7.66
CA ALA A 247 1.64 15.47 9.10
C ALA A 247 1.16 14.11 9.58
N ILE A 248 0.16 13.50 8.94
CA ILE A 248 -0.33 12.18 9.36
C ILE A 248 0.62 11.03 8.98
N SER A 249 1.37 11.17 7.88
CA SER A 249 2.28 10.10 7.42
C SER A 249 3.52 9.98 8.29
N ASN A 250 4.00 11.08 8.86
CA ASN A 250 5.11 11.11 9.81
C ASN A 250 4.81 12.15 10.91
N PRO A 251 3.93 11.84 11.88
CA PRO A 251 3.58 12.76 12.94
C PRO A 251 4.79 13.15 13.78
N THR A 252 4.91 14.43 14.07
CA THR A 252 5.90 15.01 14.98
C THR A 252 5.20 15.54 16.22
N ILE A 253 5.96 16.01 17.22
CA ILE A 253 5.39 16.66 18.41
C ILE A 253 4.54 17.90 18.05
N LEU A 254 4.85 18.57 16.94
CA LEU A 254 4.14 19.77 16.49
C LEU A 254 3.01 19.44 15.51
N SER A 255 3.30 18.59 14.51
CA SER A 255 2.33 18.27 13.46
C SER A 255 1.17 17.44 13.99
N ALA A 256 1.38 16.58 14.99
CA ALA A 256 0.32 15.77 15.56
C ALA A 256 -0.79 16.63 16.19
N VAL A 257 -0.42 17.70 16.91
CA VAL A 257 -1.40 18.61 17.52
C VAL A 257 -2.12 19.43 16.44
N TRP A 258 -1.38 19.94 15.46
CA TRP A 258 -1.96 20.68 14.34
C TRP A 258 -2.94 19.83 13.52
N GLU A 259 -2.65 18.55 13.33
CA GLU A 259 -3.50 17.60 12.59
C GLU A 259 -4.85 17.39 13.30
N LEU A 260 -4.85 17.32 14.63
CA LEU A 260 -6.10 17.25 15.41
C LEU A 260 -7.01 18.46 15.12
N GLU A 261 -6.43 19.66 15.01
CA GLU A 261 -7.18 20.88 14.70
C GLU A 261 -7.79 20.83 13.28
N GLN A 262 -7.11 20.19 12.32
CA GLN A 262 -7.64 20.04 10.95
C GLN A 262 -8.81 19.06 10.89
N LEU A 263 -8.85 18.09 11.80
CA LEU A 263 -9.86 17.03 11.84
C LEU A 263 -11.10 17.36 12.66
N GLU A 264 -11.12 18.49 13.39
CA GLU A 264 -12.25 18.91 14.24
C GLU A 264 -13.62 18.86 13.53
N ASP A 265 -13.72 19.43 12.31
CA ASP A 265 -14.98 19.39 11.53
C ASP A 265 -15.37 17.95 11.15
N THR A 266 -14.39 17.08 10.91
CA THR A 266 -14.60 15.65 10.60
C THR A 266 -15.07 14.89 11.85
N PHE A 267 -14.51 15.21 13.01
CA PHE A 267 -14.91 14.62 14.29
C PHE A 267 -16.32 15.03 14.70
N ALA A 268 -16.66 16.32 14.54
CA ALA A 268 -18.03 16.80 14.75
C ALA A 268 -19.05 16.10 13.82
N ALA A 269 -18.69 15.89 12.55
CA ALA A 269 -19.53 15.15 11.61
C ALA A 269 -19.70 13.67 12.01
N LEU A 270 -18.68 13.07 12.63
CA LEU A 270 -18.74 11.70 13.14
C LEU A 270 -19.70 11.57 14.32
N ASP A 271 -19.69 12.54 15.25
CA ASP A 271 -20.69 12.60 16.34
C ASP A 271 -22.11 12.72 15.80
N ASP A 272 -22.34 13.64 14.85
CA ASP A 272 -23.65 13.84 14.20
C ASP A 272 -24.16 12.54 13.54
N ALA A 273 -23.27 11.80 12.88
CA ALA A 273 -23.59 10.52 12.24
C ALA A 273 -23.94 9.42 13.28
N ALA A 274 -23.24 9.40 14.42
CA ALA A 274 -23.50 8.46 15.51
C ALA A 274 -24.85 8.72 16.21
N GLU A 275 -25.28 9.98 16.32
CA GLU A 275 -26.58 10.34 16.91
C GLU A 275 -27.77 10.06 15.98
N SER A 276 -27.54 10.03 14.66
CA SER A 276 -28.58 9.84 13.63
C SER A 276 -28.33 8.62 12.73
N PRO A 277 -28.29 7.39 13.27
CA PRO A 277 -28.04 6.21 12.46
C PRO A 277 -29.15 6.02 11.42
N PRO A 278 -28.82 5.56 10.20
CA PRO A 278 -29.77 5.47 9.09
C PRO A 278 -30.92 4.49 9.42
N GLY A 279 -32.07 5.04 9.84
CA GLY A 279 -33.26 4.24 10.17
C GLY A 279 -34.41 4.96 10.89
N SER A 280 -34.19 6.16 11.44
CA SER A 280 -35.17 6.87 12.27
C SER A 280 -35.99 7.93 11.51
N ARG A 281 -36.76 7.50 10.49
CA ARG A 281 -37.92 8.27 9.98
C ARG A 281 -39.20 7.47 10.14
N PRO A 282 -40.29 8.05 10.69
CA PRO A 282 -41.50 7.30 11.02
C PRO A 282 -42.24 6.89 9.75
N VAL A 283 -42.45 5.58 9.60
CA VAL A 283 -43.31 5.01 8.56
C VAL A 283 -44.76 5.43 8.84
N ALA A 284 -45.34 6.18 7.90
CA ALA A 284 -46.75 6.54 7.93
C ALA A 284 -47.65 5.29 7.79
N ALA A 285 -48.73 5.29 8.57
CA ALA A 285 -49.65 4.19 8.77
C ALA A 285 -50.63 3.93 7.59
N ASP A 286 -51.03 2.66 7.53
CA ASP A 286 -52.30 2.07 7.05
C ASP A 286 -52.70 2.13 5.55
N HIS A 287 -52.92 0.95 4.95
CA HIS A 287 -54.26 0.35 4.81
C HIS A 287 -54.23 -1.14 4.37
N PRO A 288 -55.30 -1.94 4.60
CA PRO A 288 -55.19 -3.38 4.83
C PRO A 288 -55.87 -4.32 3.81
N CYS A 289 -55.47 -5.61 3.88
CA CYS A 289 -56.23 -6.86 3.66
C CYS A 289 -56.80 -7.24 2.26
N SER A 290 -56.44 -8.45 1.77
CA SER A 290 -57.41 -9.51 1.40
C SER A 290 -56.75 -10.81 0.86
N THR A 291 -56.83 -11.85 1.69
CA THR A 291 -57.28 -13.25 1.46
C THR A 291 -56.99 -14.08 0.18
N ALA A 292 -56.46 -15.29 0.46
CA ALA A 292 -56.93 -16.64 0.06
C ALA A 292 -56.50 -17.31 -1.27
N GLY A 293 -55.57 -18.28 -1.15
CA GLY A 293 -55.86 -19.72 -1.30
C GLY A 293 -55.71 -20.41 -2.69
N ARG A 294 -54.83 -21.42 -2.79
CA ARG A 294 -55.14 -22.86 -3.07
C ARG A 294 -53.89 -23.65 -3.47
N ILE A 295 -53.83 -24.91 -3.01
CA ILE A 295 -52.80 -25.92 -3.26
C ILE A 295 -53.29 -26.94 -4.31
N GLY A 296 -52.39 -27.34 -5.22
CA GLY A 296 -52.38 -28.63 -5.94
C GLY A 296 -51.99 -28.54 -7.43
N PRO A 297 -51.57 -29.63 -8.10
CA PRO A 297 -50.64 -30.71 -7.71
C PRO A 297 -49.37 -30.75 -8.61
N MET A 298 -48.33 -31.45 -8.15
CA MET A 298 -47.07 -31.66 -8.91
C MET A 298 -47.28 -32.58 -10.12
N ILE A 299 -46.89 -32.11 -11.31
CA ILE A 299 -46.73 -32.93 -12.52
C ILE A 299 -45.25 -32.92 -12.88
N SER A 300 -44.61 -34.09 -12.87
CA SER A 300 -43.24 -34.26 -13.34
C SER A 300 -43.18 -34.06 -14.87
N ARG A 301 -42.23 -33.24 -15.33
CA ARG A 301 -41.88 -33.12 -16.75
C ARG A 301 -40.43 -33.51 -16.94
N HIS A 302 -40.22 -34.50 -17.80
CA HIS A 302 -38.92 -34.85 -18.36
C HIS A 302 -38.18 -33.62 -18.89
N ARG A 303 -36.90 -33.47 -18.51
CA ARG A 303 -35.98 -32.50 -19.10
C ARG A 303 -35.74 -32.85 -20.57
N SER A 304 -36.23 -32.00 -21.48
CA SER A 304 -35.78 -32.00 -22.86
C SER A 304 -34.41 -31.32 -22.95
N VAL A 305 -33.45 -31.97 -23.60
CA VAL A 305 -32.12 -31.43 -23.90
C VAL A 305 -32.29 -30.15 -24.74
N GLY A 306 -31.86 -29.01 -24.20
CA GLY A 306 -31.95 -27.70 -24.84
C GLY A 306 -31.00 -27.53 -26.03
N ARG A 307 -31.37 -26.62 -26.94
CA ARG A 307 -30.58 -26.15 -28.09
C ARG A 307 -29.14 -25.73 -27.67
N PRO A 308 -28.09 -25.92 -28.50
CA PRO A 308 -26.72 -25.58 -28.13
C PRO A 308 -26.62 -24.15 -27.58
N SER A 309 -25.83 -23.94 -26.53
CA SER A 309 -25.63 -22.60 -25.96
C SER A 309 -25.06 -21.67 -27.03
N ARG A 310 -25.63 -20.47 -27.14
CA ARG A 310 -25.17 -19.46 -28.12
C ARG A 310 -23.82 -18.83 -27.74
N THR A 311 -23.22 -19.25 -26.63
CA THR A 311 -21.96 -18.74 -26.07
C THR A 311 -21.25 -19.82 -25.22
N SER A 312 -20.02 -19.55 -24.80
CA SER A 312 -19.18 -20.35 -23.90
C SER A 312 -18.37 -19.43 -22.97
N LEU A 313 -17.83 -19.97 -21.86
CA LEU A 313 -16.93 -19.23 -20.98
C LEU A 313 -15.71 -18.69 -21.75
N ASP A 314 -15.11 -19.51 -22.62
CA ASP A 314 -14.03 -19.09 -23.52
C ASP A 314 -14.39 -17.88 -24.38
N ALA A 315 -15.61 -17.82 -24.92
CA ALA A 315 -16.04 -16.69 -25.74
C ALA A 315 -16.18 -15.41 -24.90
N LEU A 316 -16.66 -15.54 -23.65
CA LEU A 316 -16.77 -14.42 -22.71
C LEU A 316 -15.39 -13.91 -22.28
N GLN A 317 -14.45 -14.82 -21.99
CA GLN A 317 -13.06 -14.48 -21.62
C GLN A 317 -12.32 -13.81 -22.78
N ASN A 318 -12.46 -14.33 -24.02
CA ASN A 318 -11.87 -13.70 -25.21
C ASN A 318 -12.45 -12.30 -25.48
N ALA A 319 -13.75 -12.11 -25.24
CA ALA A 319 -14.38 -10.80 -25.33
C ALA A 319 -13.84 -9.85 -24.25
N ALA A 320 -13.64 -10.32 -23.01
CA ALA A 320 -13.00 -9.52 -21.96
C ALA A 320 -11.57 -9.12 -22.33
N LEU A 321 -10.77 -10.04 -22.90
CA LEU A 321 -9.43 -9.76 -23.41
C LEU A 321 -9.42 -8.71 -24.54
N THR A 322 -10.41 -8.77 -25.44
CA THR A 322 -10.54 -7.85 -26.58
C THR A 322 -10.97 -6.44 -26.13
N LEU A 323 -11.81 -6.37 -25.10
CA LEU A 323 -12.32 -5.11 -24.55
C LEU A 323 -11.32 -4.41 -23.62
N GLY A 324 -10.29 -5.11 -23.14
CA GLY A 324 -9.34 -4.64 -22.14
C GLY A 324 -9.71 -5.17 -20.75
N LEU A 325 -8.76 -5.87 -20.11
CA LEU A 325 -9.01 -6.54 -18.82
C LEU A 325 -9.19 -5.54 -17.68
N ASP A 326 -8.57 -4.37 -17.79
CA ASP A 326 -8.69 -3.25 -16.85
C ASP A 326 -10.08 -2.56 -16.87
N SER A 327 -10.77 -2.56 -18.01
CA SER A 327 -11.87 -1.63 -18.27
C SER A 327 -13.17 -2.27 -18.75
N PHE A 328 -13.19 -3.57 -19.08
CA PHE A 328 -14.42 -4.20 -19.57
C PHE A 328 -15.57 -4.19 -18.54
N THR A 329 -16.80 -4.21 -19.06
CA THR A 329 -18.02 -4.44 -18.28
C THR A 329 -18.73 -5.71 -18.75
N LEU A 330 -19.50 -6.37 -17.89
CA LEU A 330 -20.27 -7.57 -18.28
C LEU A 330 -21.28 -7.26 -19.40
N ALA A 331 -21.87 -6.06 -19.40
CA ALA A 331 -22.72 -5.57 -20.47
C ALA A 331 -21.97 -5.46 -21.82
N ALA A 332 -20.76 -4.89 -21.82
CA ALA A 332 -19.93 -4.78 -23.01
C ALA A 332 -19.50 -6.16 -23.53
N VAL A 333 -19.09 -7.08 -22.65
CA VAL A 333 -18.78 -8.48 -23.00
C VAL A 333 -19.98 -9.17 -23.63
N ALA A 334 -21.18 -9.03 -23.03
CA ALA A 334 -22.39 -9.62 -23.56
C ALA A 334 -22.71 -9.12 -24.98
N LYS A 335 -22.53 -7.80 -25.19
CA LYS A 335 -22.71 -7.15 -26.49
C LYS A 335 -21.69 -7.66 -27.52
N GLU A 336 -20.43 -7.77 -27.14
CA GLU A 336 -19.34 -8.27 -28.00
C GLU A 336 -19.60 -9.71 -28.46
N VAL A 337 -20.09 -10.57 -27.56
CA VAL A 337 -20.42 -11.97 -27.88
C VAL A 337 -21.79 -12.12 -28.56
N GLY A 338 -22.62 -11.07 -28.58
CA GLY A 338 -23.95 -11.08 -29.20
C GLY A 338 -25.01 -11.85 -28.40
N VAL A 339 -24.92 -11.80 -27.06
CA VAL A 339 -25.88 -12.39 -26.11
C VAL A 339 -26.49 -11.32 -25.20
N ALA A 340 -27.60 -11.66 -24.54
CA ALA A 340 -28.15 -10.80 -23.49
C ALA A 340 -27.24 -10.84 -22.25
N GLU A 341 -27.09 -9.73 -21.53
CA GLU A 341 -26.23 -9.64 -20.34
C GLU A 341 -26.58 -10.68 -19.26
N ALA A 342 -27.87 -10.93 -19.02
CA ALA A 342 -28.34 -12.00 -18.13
C ALA A 342 -27.81 -13.40 -18.51
N THR A 343 -27.40 -13.61 -19.77
CA THR A 343 -26.79 -14.88 -20.22
C THR A 343 -25.38 -15.05 -19.68
N VAL A 344 -24.63 -13.97 -19.46
CA VAL A 344 -23.25 -13.98 -18.94
C VAL A 344 -23.23 -14.53 -17.52
N TYR A 345 -24.19 -14.14 -16.69
CA TYR A 345 -24.35 -14.63 -15.32
C TYR A 345 -24.65 -16.13 -15.18
N ASN A 346 -24.91 -16.85 -16.29
CA ASN A 346 -24.99 -18.31 -16.27
C ASN A 346 -23.61 -18.99 -16.28
N TYR A 347 -22.54 -18.24 -16.56
CA TYR A 347 -21.17 -18.75 -16.70
C TYR A 347 -20.23 -18.24 -15.61
N VAL A 348 -20.49 -17.04 -15.09
CA VAL A 348 -19.68 -16.37 -14.07
C VAL A 348 -20.60 -15.65 -13.09
N HIS A 349 -20.24 -15.60 -11.82
CA HIS A 349 -20.97 -14.94 -10.75
C HIS A 349 -20.68 -13.43 -10.69
N SER A 350 -19.51 -12.98 -11.15
CA SER A 350 -19.09 -11.58 -11.11
C SER A 350 -18.21 -11.19 -12.30
N ARG A 351 -18.00 -9.87 -12.47
CA ARG A 351 -16.98 -9.34 -13.39
C ARG A 351 -15.60 -9.87 -13.05
N ASP A 352 -15.31 -9.89 -11.76
CA ASP A 352 -14.02 -10.28 -11.20
C ASP A 352 -13.71 -11.76 -11.46
N GLU A 353 -14.69 -12.67 -11.34
CA GLU A 353 -14.53 -14.07 -11.74
C GLU A 353 -14.20 -14.21 -13.24
N LEU A 354 -14.87 -13.41 -14.09
CA LEU A 354 -14.58 -13.40 -15.53
C LEU A 354 -13.18 -12.84 -15.83
N TYR A 355 -12.79 -11.77 -15.15
CA TYR A 355 -11.46 -11.15 -15.25
C TYR A 355 -10.37 -12.16 -14.87
N ARG A 356 -10.44 -12.74 -13.66
CA ARG A 356 -9.45 -13.72 -13.19
C ARG A 356 -9.41 -14.95 -14.07
N GLY A 357 -10.56 -15.48 -14.48
CA GLY A 357 -10.61 -16.61 -15.40
C GLY A 357 -9.99 -16.29 -16.76
N ALA A 358 -10.16 -15.07 -17.27
CA ALA A 358 -9.53 -14.62 -18.50
C ALA A 358 -8.02 -14.47 -18.34
N CYS A 359 -7.54 -13.90 -17.22
CA CYS A 359 -6.11 -13.76 -16.91
C CYS A 359 -5.42 -15.11 -16.69
N ASP A 360 -6.03 -16.01 -15.91
CA ASP A 360 -5.48 -17.35 -15.65
C ASP A 360 -5.32 -18.14 -16.96
N ARG A 361 -6.34 -18.09 -17.82
CA ARG A 361 -6.30 -18.68 -19.16
C ARG A 361 -5.26 -18.01 -20.06
N LEU A 362 -5.14 -16.68 -20.00
CA LEU A 362 -4.15 -15.94 -20.78
C LEU A 362 -2.75 -16.39 -20.39
N PHE A 363 -2.48 -16.53 -19.09
CA PHE A 363 -1.19 -16.97 -18.59
C PHE A 363 -0.91 -18.43 -18.91
N ALA A 364 -1.93 -19.30 -18.87
CA ALA A 364 -1.83 -20.71 -19.25
C ALA A 364 -1.26 -20.92 -20.68
N GLY A 365 -1.42 -19.93 -21.56
CA GLY A 365 -0.88 -19.96 -22.93
C GLY A 365 0.62 -19.70 -23.04
N VAL A 366 1.31 -19.33 -21.95
CA VAL A 366 2.75 -19.04 -21.97
C VAL A 366 3.55 -20.33 -22.10
N ASP A 367 4.42 -20.36 -23.11
CA ASP A 367 5.38 -21.44 -23.30
C ASP A 367 6.53 -21.34 -22.28
N LEU A 368 6.54 -22.29 -21.34
CA LEU A 368 7.57 -22.43 -20.32
C LEU A 368 8.73 -23.32 -20.75
N THR A 369 8.81 -23.75 -22.01
CA THR A 369 9.93 -24.57 -22.45
C THR A 369 11.22 -23.72 -22.54
N PRO A 370 12.37 -24.25 -22.07
CA PRO A 370 13.64 -23.59 -22.28
C PRO A 370 13.93 -23.46 -23.78
N ASP A 371 14.48 -22.31 -24.20
CA ASP A 371 14.87 -22.11 -25.60
C ASP A 371 16.22 -22.79 -25.87
N PRO A 372 16.28 -23.87 -26.69
CA PRO A 372 17.53 -24.59 -26.94
C PRO A 372 18.62 -23.74 -27.60
N ALA A 373 18.27 -22.58 -28.19
CA ALA A 373 19.23 -21.69 -28.82
C ALA A 373 19.97 -20.78 -27.82
N THR A 374 19.35 -20.46 -26.68
CA THR A 374 19.90 -19.53 -25.68
C THR A 374 20.13 -20.18 -24.32
N ASP A 375 19.55 -21.36 -24.08
CA ASP A 375 19.64 -22.04 -22.79
C ASP A 375 21.02 -22.69 -22.58
N THR A 376 21.87 -22.08 -21.73
CA THR A 376 23.16 -22.67 -21.34
C THR A 376 23.05 -23.63 -20.15
N GLY A 377 21.82 -23.93 -19.69
CA GLY A 377 21.57 -24.64 -18.44
C GLY A 377 21.49 -23.74 -17.21
N SER A 378 21.69 -22.42 -17.35
CA SER A 378 21.55 -21.45 -16.27
C SER A 378 20.08 -21.18 -15.94
N TRP A 379 19.73 -20.99 -14.67
CA TRP A 379 18.38 -20.57 -14.29
C TRP A 379 18.05 -19.18 -14.84
N MET A 380 19.06 -18.31 -15.01
CA MET A 380 18.89 -16.97 -15.58
C MET A 380 18.41 -17.03 -17.04
N ASP A 381 19.00 -17.91 -17.87
CA ASP A 381 18.57 -18.06 -19.27
C ASP A 381 17.13 -18.58 -19.37
N TYR A 382 16.76 -19.48 -18.46
CA TYR A 382 15.40 -19.99 -18.36
C TYR A 382 14.41 -18.88 -18.01
N MET A 383 14.69 -18.13 -16.94
CA MET A 383 13.83 -17.03 -16.51
C MET A 383 13.80 -15.89 -17.53
N ASP A 384 14.90 -15.64 -18.24
CA ASP A 384 14.98 -14.69 -19.34
C ASP A 384 14.06 -15.07 -20.49
N ALA A 385 14.12 -16.33 -20.94
CA ALA A 385 13.28 -16.83 -22.01
C ALA A 385 11.79 -16.80 -21.65
N VAL A 386 11.42 -17.18 -20.42
CA VAL A 386 10.04 -17.08 -19.92
C VAL A 386 9.60 -15.61 -19.89
N SER A 387 10.40 -14.72 -19.29
CA SER A 387 10.07 -13.29 -19.18
C SER A 387 9.93 -12.61 -20.53
N ALA A 388 10.77 -12.96 -21.51
CA ALA A 388 10.71 -12.45 -22.87
C ALA A 388 9.39 -12.80 -23.60
N ARG A 389 8.68 -13.85 -23.15
CA ARG A 389 7.36 -14.24 -23.68
C ARG A 389 6.23 -13.55 -22.94
N VAL A 390 6.37 -13.36 -21.63
CA VAL A 390 5.32 -12.77 -20.78
C VAL A 390 5.26 -11.25 -20.90
N VAL A 391 6.41 -10.56 -20.99
CA VAL A 391 6.42 -9.08 -21.04
C VAL A 391 5.62 -8.54 -22.23
N PRO A 392 5.77 -9.05 -23.47
CA PRO A 392 4.91 -8.62 -24.58
C PRO A 392 3.45 -9.02 -24.40
N LEU A 393 3.17 -10.15 -23.75
CA LEU A 393 1.81 -10.60 -23.45
C LEU A 393 1.12 -9.63 -22.48
N ALA A 394 1.83 -9.20 -21.43
CA ALA A 394 1.36 -8.19 -20.49
C ALA A 394 1.17 -6.82 -21.16
N ALA A 395 2.12 -6.39 -21.98
CA ALA A 395 2.01 -5.14 -22.74
C ALA A 395 0.80 -5.12 -23.70
N ALA A 396 0.44 -6.27 -24.28
CA ALA A 396 -0.68 -6.40 -25.21
C ALA A 396 -2.06 -6.45 -24.51
N HIS A 397 -2.09 -6.71 -23.20
CA HIS A 397 -3.32 -6.91 -22.45
C HIS A 397 -3.33 -6.05 -21.16
N PRO A 398 -3.70 -4.76 -21.26
CA PRO A 398 -3.86 -3.87 -20.10
C PRO A 398 -4.78 -4.50 -19.03
N GLY A 399 -4.34 -4.47 -17.77
CA GLY A 399 -4.97 -5.18 -16.65
C GLY A 399 -4.43 -6.58 -16.36
N PHE A 400 -3.62 -7.18 -17.25
CA PHE A 400 -3.01 -8.50 -16.98
C PHE A 400 -1.85 -8.43 -15.98
N THR A 401 -1.05 -7.36 -16.02
CA THR A 401 0.03 -7.12 -15.06
C THR A 401 -0.49 -7.10 -13.63
N GLU A 402 -1.59 -6.40 -13.38
CA GLU A 402 -2.23 -6.32 -12.06
C GLU A 402 -2.57 -7.72 -11.51
N TYR A 403 -3.19 -8.58 -12.31
CA TYR A 403 -3.45 -9.97 -11.94
C TYR A 403 -2.17 -10.71 -11.57
N LEU A 404 -1.07 -10.55 -12.33
CA LEU A 404 0.19 -11.25 -12.08
C LEU A 404 0.91 -10.79 -10.81
N PHE A 405 0.70 -9.54 -10.38
CA PHE A 405 1.28 -9.01 -9.14
C PHE A 405 0.45 -9.37 -7.90
N TYR A 406 -0.88 -9.38 -8.01
CA TYR A 406 -1.74 -9.37 -6.83
C TYR A 406 -2.67 -10.58 -6.69
N GLY A 407 -2.90 -11.34 -7.77
CA GLY A 407 -3.83 -12.47 -7.74
C GLY A 407 -5.25 -12.06 -7.30
N PRO A 408 -5.99 -12.92 -6.57
CA PRO A 408 -5.70 -14.32 -6.31
C PRO A 408 -5.56 -15.14 -7.61
N PHE A 409 -4.66 -16.11 -7.58
CA PHE A 409 -4.24 -16.84 -8.77
C PHE A 409 -5.12 -18.05 -9.06
N GLY A 410 -5.51 -18.19 -10.32
CA GLY A 410 -6.16 -19.40 -10.80
C GLY A 410 -5.20 -20.60 -10.90
N PRO A 411 -5.75 -21.80 -11.09
CA PRO A 411 -4.98 -23.05 -11.05
C PRO A 411 -3.89 -23.13 -12.11
N GLU A 412 -4.07 -22.54 -13.29
CA GLU A 412 -3.02 -22.56 -14.32
C GLU A 412 -1.86 -21.62 -13.98
N THR A 413 -2.14 -20.50 -13.35
CA THR A 413 -1.14 -19.56 -12.84
C THR A 413 -0.31 -20.20 -11.73
N LEU A 414 -0.95 -20.88 -10.79
CA LEU A 414 -0.27 -21.66 -9.75
C LEU A 414 0.60 -22.78 -10.35
N ARG A 415 0.12 -23.45 -11.40
CA ARG A 415 0.89 -24.46 -12.14
C ARG A 415 2.14 -23.84 -12.79
N ILE A 416 2.03 -22.63 -13.34
CA ILE A 416 3.16 -21.92 -13.95
C ILE A 416 4.20 -21.55 -12.90
N TYR A 417 3.80 -20.96 -11.77
CA TYR A 417 4.73 -20.66 -10.67
C TYR A 417 5.42 -21.92 -10.15
N SER A 418 4.67 -23.00 -9.90
CA SER A 418 5.23 -24.30 -9.53
C SER A 418 6.27 -24.81 -10.53
N THR A 419 6.00 -24.63 -11.83
CA THR A 419 6.93 -25.07 -12.89
C THR A 419 8.21 -24.23 -12.87
N MET A 420 8.10 -22.92 -12.70
CA MET A 420 9.28 -22.03 -12.63
C MET A 420 10.14 -22.35 -11.40
N VAL A 421 9.52 -22.57 -10.23
CA VAL A 421 10.22 -22.97 -9.00
C VAL A 421 11.00 -24.27 -9.20
N ALA A 422 10.33 -25.30 -9.75
CA ALA A 422 10.96 -26.59 -10.00
C ALA A 422 12.14 -26.49 -10.96
N GLU A 423 12.04 -25.64 -11.99
CA GLU A 423 13.09 -25.47 -12.98
C GLU A 423 14.29 -24.68 -12.42
N VAL A 424 14.03 -23.67 -11.58
CA VAL A 424 15.10 -22.96 -10.85
C VAL A 424 15.83 -23.93 -9.92
N MET A 425 15.13 -24.73 -9.12
CA MET A 425 15.74 -25.75 -8.25
C MET A 425 16.53 -26.80 -9.05
N ARG A 426 16.03 -27.21 -10.22
CA ARG A 426 16.72 -28.17 -11.09
C ARG A 426 18.09 -27.65 -11.55
N ARG A 427 18.19 -26.33 -11.74
CA ARG A 427 19.39 -25.65 -12.24
C ARG A 427 20.31 -25.13 -11.11
N ARG A 428 19.75 -24.86 -9.93
CA ARG A 428 20.45 -24.53 -8.68
C ARG A 428 19.99 -25.48 -7.55
N PRO A 429 20.51 -26.72 -7.50
CA PRO A 429 20.08 -27.74 -6.53
C PRO A 429 20.32 -27.40 -5.05
N GLU A 430 21.10 -26.36 -4.77
CA GLU A 430 21.34 -25.81 -3.44
C GLU A 430 20.16 -24.97 -2.92
N LEU A 431 19.26 -24.50 -3.79
CA LEU A 431 18.07 -23.75 -3.40
C LEU A 431 16.97 -24.71 -2.93
N ASP A 432 16.38 -24.42 -1.77
CA ASP A 432 15.10 -24.99 -1.41
C ASP A 432 13.95 -24.33 -2.20
N ALA A 433 12.73 -24.84 -2.03
CA ALA A 433 11.57 -24.36 -2.77
C ALA A 433 11.22 -22.90 -2.45
N ASN A 434 11.44 -22.45 -1.21
CA ASN A 434 11.17 -21.08 -0.79
C ASN A 434 12.16 -20.11 -1.42
N ALA A 435 13.45 -20.43 -1.37
CA ALA A 435 14.49 -19.62 -1.99
C ALA A 435 14.34 -19.60 -3.53
N ALA A 436 14.02 -20.74 -4.14
CA ALA A 436 13.77 -20.83 -5.58
C ALA A 436 12.51 -20.04 -6.00
N TYR A 437 11.45 -20.06 -5.19
CA TYR A 437 10.29 -19.19 -5.39
C TYR A 437 10.64 -17.72 -5.29
N PHE A 438 11.40 -17.31 -4.28
CA PHE A 438 11.84 -15.92 -4.16
C PHE A 438 12.59 -15.47 -5.41
N VAL A 439 13.59 -16.26 -5.83
CA VAL A 439 14.42 -15.96 -7.00
C VAL A 439 13.58 -15.88 -8.28
N ALA A 440 12.72 -16.88 -8.50
CA ALA A 440 11.85 -16.93 -9.67
C ALA A 440 10.85 -15.75 -9.68
N SER A 441 10.12 -15.54 -8.58
CA SER A 441 9.05 -14.53 -8.49
C SER A 441 9.59 -13.11 -8.59
N ARG A 442 10.71 -12.79 -7.92
CA ARG A 442 11.30 -11.44 -7.96
C ARG A 442 11.90 -11.11 -9.32
N THR A 443 12.55 -12.09 -9.95
CA THR A 443 12.97 -11.97 -11.35
C THR A 443 11.76 -11.71 -12.25
N PHE A 444 10.71 -12.51 -12.09
CA PHE A 444 9.49 -12.40 -12.88
C PHE A 444 8.80 -11.03 -12.71
N MET A 445 8.59 -10.56 -11.48
CA MET A 445 8.00 -9.24 -11.19
C MET A 445 8.85 -8.08 -11.70
N SER A 446 10.17 -8.15 -11.57
CA SER A 446 11.07 -7.11 -12.11
C SER A 446 10.89 -6.93 -13.62
N SER A 447 10.60 -8.02 -14.34
CA SER A 447 10.30 -8.03 -15.78
C SER A 447 9.03 -7.24 -16.12
N LEU A 448 8.02 -7.33 -15.26
CA LEU A 448 6.69 -6.79 -15.51
C LEU A 448 6.56 -5.32 -15.13
N THR A 449 7.47 -4.80 -14.30
CA THR A 449 7.44 -3.42 -13.78
C THR A 449 7.39 -2.37 -14.90
N THR A 450 8.05 -2.64 -16.03
CA THR A 450 8.06 -1.73 -17.19
C THR A 450 7.20 -2.21 -18.35
N ALA A 451 6.48 -3.33 -18.21
CA ALA A 451 5.76 -3.95 -19.33
C ALA A 451 4.68 -3.04 -19.91
N SER A 452 4.05 -2.21 -19.08
CA SER A 452 3.05 -1.22 -19.49
C SER A 452 3.65 0.01 -20.19
N PHE A 453 4.97 0.14 -20.25
CA PHE A 453 5.68 1.29 -20.81
C PHE A 453 6.59 0.86 -21.97
N PRO A 454 6.10 0.83 -23.22
CA PRO A 454 6.87 0.35 -24.37
C PRO A 454 8.21 1.07 -24.59
N HIS A 455 8.29 2.35 -24.22
CA HIS A 455 9.52 3.14 -24.32
C HIS A 455 10.59 2.78 -23.29
N LEU A 456 10.24 1.97 -22.27
CA LEU A 456 11.14 1.48 -21.22
C LEU A 456 11.49 0.00 -21.39
N GLN A 457 11.16 -0.64 -22.52
CA GLN A 457 11.38 -2.07 -22.71
C GLN A 457 12.86 -2.48 -22.55
N ASP A 458 13.78 -1.69 -23.10
CA ASP A 458 15.22 -1.92 -22.96
C ASP A 458 15.68 -1.75 -21.50
N ALA A 459 15.15 -0.72 -20.81
CA ALA A 459 15.42 -0.48 -19.40
C ALA A 459 14.90 -1.61 -18.50
N GLY A 460 13.72 -2.17 -18.80
CA GLY A 460 13.16 -3.33 -18.10
C GLY A 460 13.98 -4.59 -18.30
N THR A 461 14.47 -4.82 -19.52
CA THR A 461 15.39 -5.92 -19.81
C THR A 461 16.69 -5.77 -19.03
N TRP A 462 17.27 -4.57 -19.03
CA TRP A 462 18.47 -4.26 -18.27
C TRP A 462 18.26 -4.48 -16.76
N LEU A 463 17.18 -3.93 -16.19
CA LEU A 463 16.82 -4.07 -14.77
C LEU A 463 16.72 -5.54 -14.37
N ARG A 464 15.99 -6.33 -15.15
CA ARG A 464 15.82 -7.77 -14.92
C ARG A 464 17.14 -8.52 -14.95
N HIS A 465 18.03 -8.22 -15.90
CA HIS A 465 19.37 -8.80 -15.96
C HIS A 465 20.20 -8.40 -14.75
N SER A 466 20.14 -7.14 -14.30
CA SER A 466 20.82 -6.68 -13.09
C SER A 466 20.34 -7.41 -11.85
N VAL A 467 19.03 -7.59 -11.69
CA VAL A 467 18.43 -8.35 -10.58
C VAL A 467 18.91 -9.81 -10.60
N MET A 468 18.84 -10.48 -11.75
CA MET A 468 19.29 -11.87 -11.88
C MET A 468 20.79 -12.04 -11.58
N LEU A 469 21.65 -11.16 -12.11
CA LEU A 469 23.08 -11.19 -11.85
C LEU A 469 23.40 -10.94 -10.37
N GLY A 470 22.68 -10.01 -9.73
CA GLY A 470 22.81 -9.76 -8.29
C GLY A 470 22.41 -10.98 -7.46
N MET A 471 21.27 -11.59 -7.79
CA MET A 471 20.82 -12.83 -7.14
C MET A 471 21.81 -13.97 -7.33
N GLU A 472 22.34 -14.16 -8.54
CA GLU A 472 23.35 -15.19 -8.81
C GLU A 472 24.59 -15.03 -7.91
N GLN A 473 25.08 -13.81 -7.74
CA GLN A 473 26.21 -13.52 -6.85
C GLN A 473 25.88 -13.84 -5.38
N GLN A 474 24.67 -13.56 -4.92
CA GLN A 474 24.24 -13.89 -3.55
C GLN A 474 24.12 -15.41 -3.35
N ILE A 475 23.55 -16.12 -4.34
CA ILE A 475 23.43 -17.58 -4.28
C ILE A 475 24.83 -18.22 -4.28
N ASP A 476 25.75 -17.77 -5.13
CA ASP A 476 27.14 -18.26 -5.16
C ASP A 476 27.89 -17.98 -3.85
N ALA A 477 27.56 -16.89 -3.17
CA ALA A 477 28.09 -16.57 -1.84
C ALA A 477 27.44 -17.37 -0.70
N GLY A 478 26.40 -18.17 -1.00
CA GLY A 478 25.61 -18.90 0.00
C GLY A 478 24.68 -18.00 0.83
N ASN A 479 24.47 -16.75 0.42
CA ASN A 479 23.52 -15.83 1.05
C ASN A 479 22.13 -16.05 0.45
N LEU A 480 21.44 -17.09 0.94
CA LEU A 480 20.15 -17.49 0.41
C LEU A 480 19.01 -16.69 1.06
N PRO A 481 18.00 -16.27 0.28
CA PRO A 481 16.83 -15.60 0.84
C PRO A 481 16.04 -16.55 1.74
N HIS A 482 15.52 -16.01 2.85
CA HIS A 482 14.67 -16.74 3.78
C HIS A 482 13.21 -16.27 3.63
N ILE A 483 12.28 -17.22 3.55
CA ILE A 483 10.83 -16.98 3.60
C ILE A 483 10.26 -17.89 4.69
N ASP A 484 9.48 -17.31 5.60
CA ASP A 484 8.70 -18.04 6.60
C ASP A 484 7.49 -18.74 5.96
N GLY A 485 7.18 -19.97 6.38
CA GLY A 485 6.05 -20.75 5.85
C GLY A 485 6.35 -21.50 4.55
N ASP A 486 5.32 -21.99 3.85
CA ASP A 486 5.46 -22.62 2.54
C ASP A 486 5.27 -21.58 1.44
N TRP A 487 6.16 -21.55 0.44
CA TRP A 487 6.06 -20.62 -0.68
C TRP A 487 4.73 -20.70 -1.44
N SER A 488 4.04 -21.85 -1.42
CA SER A 488 2.73 -21.99 -2.03
C SER A 488 1.64 -21.26 -1.25
N ASP A 489 1.78 -21.06 0.07
CA ASP A 489 0.84 -20.25 0.87
C ASP A 489 0.87 -18.77 0.45
N VAL A 490 2.00 -18.30 -0.10
CA VAL A 490 2.13 -16.95 -0.69
C VAL A 490 1.31 -16.81 -1.98
N LEU A 491 1.00 -17.94 -2.63
CA LEU A 491 0.25 -17.97 -3.89
C LEU A 491 -1.21 -18.41 -3.69
N ASP A 492 -1.47 -19.22 -2.67
CA ASP A 492 -2.79 -19.77 -2.32
C ASP A 492 -3.55 -18.77 -1.43
N HIS A 493 -3.88 -17.63 -2.03
CA HIS A 493 -4.85 -16.70 -1.45
C HIS A 493 -6.24 -17.12 -1.90
N ASP A 494 -6.90 -17.97 -1.11
CA ASP A 494 -8.30 -18.40 -1.30
C ASP A 494 -9.29 -17.25 -1.00
N GLY A 495 -8.88 -16.01 -1.25
CA GLY A 495 -9.50 -14.78 -0.72
C GLY A 495 -9.56 -14.74 0.82
N LYS A 496 -8.81 -15.61 1.50
CA LYS A 496 -8.71 -15.71 2.96
C LYS A 496 -7.27 -16.06 3.34
N PRO A 497 -6.70 -15.40 4.36
CA PRO A 497 -5.32 -15.64 4.76
C PRO A 497 -5.13 -17.07 5.33
N ALA A 498 -4.01 -17.69 4.97
CA ALA A 498 -3.47 -18.88 5.63
C ALA A 498 -3.14 -18.54 7.10
N ARG A 499 -3.35 -19.52 7.99
CA ARG A 499 -3.44 -19.34 9.46
C ARG A 499 -2.14 -19.09 10.19
#